data_AF-A0A2D4GB09-F1
#
_entry.id   AF-A0A2D4GB09-F1
#
_cell.length_a   1.000
_cell.length_b   1.000
_cell.length_c   1.000
_cell.angle_alpha   90.00
_cell.angle_beta   90.00
_cell.angle_gamma   90.00
#
_symmetry.space_group_name_H-M   'P 1'
#
loop_
_entity.id
_entity.type
_entity.pdbx_description
1 polymer ?
#
loop_
_entity_poly.entity_id
_entity_poly.type
_entity_poly.pdbx_seq_one_letter_code
_entity_poly.pdbx_strand_id
1 'polypeptide(L)'
;IANRFEQEFINNLIRMHNKLEEKYFWTGLQDISSSGEYRWGSVDGNNELLTYTNWGSFQPEFRGGCVAMSNGRYLGKWEVKDCQTFKAYSICKKYVGPKRETEIMPKITDPCPQGWSRG
;
A
#
# COMPACT_ATOMS: atom_id res chain seq x y z
N ILE A 1 -3.01 -2.85 -2.94
CA ILE A 1 -4.34 -2.56 -2.37
C ILE A 1 -4.86 -1.28 -3.02
N ALA A 2 -5.87 -1.38 -3.88
CA ALA A 2 -6.27 -0.30 -4.78
C ALA A 2 -7.48 0.52 -4.29
N ASN A 3 -8.28 -0.01 -3.36
CA ASN A 3 -9.45 0.69 -2.82
C ASN A 3 -9.93 0.10 -1.49
N ARG A 4 -10.94 0.75 -0.88
CA ARG A 4 -11.55 0.32 0.39
C ARG A 4 -12.16 -1.08 0.35
N PHE A 5 -12.69 -1.54 -0.79
CA PHE A 5 -13.30 -2.86 -0.89
C PHE A 5 -12.23 -3.97 -0.88
N GLU A 6 -11.11 -3.76 -1.59
CA GLU A 6 -9.96 -4.65 -1.51
C GLU A 6 -9.38 -4.67 -0.09
N GLN A 7 -9.32 -3.52 0.59
CA GLN A 7 -8.92 -3.44 1.99
C GLN A 7 -9.84 -4.27 2.89
N GLU A 8 -11.17 -4.13 2.78
CA GLU A 8 -12.11 -4.90 3.61
C GLU A 8 -12.06 -6.40 3.32
N PHE A 9 -11.83 -6.80 2.06
CA PHE A 9 -11.58 -8.20 1.73
C PHE A 9 -10.35 -8.74 2.47
N ILE A 10 -9.25 -7.98 2.48
CA ILE A 10 -8.03 -8.33 3.21
C ILE A 10 -8.28 -8.36 4.73
N ASN A 11 -9.01 -7.39 5.29
CA ASN A 11 -9.38 -7.36 6.71
C ASN A 11 -10.09 -8.65 7.12
N ASN A 12 -11.03 -9.12 6.29
CA ASN A 12 -11.73 -10.37 6.53
C ASN A 12 -10.78 -11.58 6.51
N LEU A 13 -9.85 -11.65 5.55
CA LEU A 13 -8.85 -12.72 5.49
C LEU A 13 -7.95 -12.75 6.73
N ILE A 14 -7.45 -11.59 7.16
CA ILE A 14 -6.58 -11.43 8.32
C ILE A 14 -7.33 -11.82 9.61
N ARG A 15 -8.59 -11.41 9.75
CA ARG A 15 -9.44 -11.72 10.91
C ARG A 15 -9.71 -13.22 11.07
N MET A 16 -9.70 -13.98 9.97
CA MET A 16 -9.82 -15.44 9.98
C MET A 16 -8.55 -16.13 10.47
N HIS A 17 -7.41 -15.43 10.49
CA HIS A 17 -6.17 -15.94 11.06
C HIS A 17 -6.16 -15.81 12.59
N ASN A 18 -5.60 -16.83 13.27
CA ASN A 18 -5.61 -17.08 14.72
C ASN A 18 -5.77 -15.82 15.61
N LYS A 19 -6.84 -15.79 16.43
CA LYS A 19 -7.22 -14.69 17.32
C LYS A 19 -6.50 -14.66 18.68
N LEU A 20 -5.72 -15.70 18.99
CA LEU A 20 -5.10 -15.84 20.31
C LEU A 20 -3.91 -14.90 20.50
N GLU A 21 -3.25 -14.49 19.42
CA GLU A 21 -2.09 -13.60 19.43
C GLU A 21 -2.20 -12.56 18.32
N GLU A 22 -1.75 -11.34 18.61
CA GLU A 22 -1.62 -10.32 17.59
C GLU A 22 -0.49 -10.69 16.62
N LYS A 23 -0.83 -10.69 15.33
CA LYS A 23 0.03 -11.04 14.22
C LYS A 23 0.05 -9.91 13.23
N TYR A 24 1.20 -9.72 12.60
CA TYR A 24 1.40 -8.75 11.54
C TYR A 24 1.52 -9.43 10.19
N PHE A 25 1.12 -8.69 9.16
CA PHE A 25 1.09 -9.14 7.78
C PHE A 25 1.69 -8.05 6.90
N TRP A 26 2.81 -8.36 6.24
CA TRP A 26 3.45 -7.52 5.26
C TRP A 26 2.55 -7.28 4.06
N THR A 27 2.61 -6.04 3.57
CA THR A 27 2.12 -5.65 2.26
C THR A 27 3.30 -5.45 1.31
N GLY A 28 3.01 -5.19 0.03
CA GLY A 28 4.04 -4.78 -0.93
C GLY A 28 4.42 -3.29 -0.86
N LEU A 29 3.87 -2.49 0.04
CA LEU A 29 4.11 -1.04 0.10
C LEU A 29 5.36 -0.73 0.93
N GLN A 30 6.26 0.08 0.39
CA GLN A 30 7.55 0.38 1.01
C GLN A 30 8.12 1.72 0.55
N ASP A 31 8.99 2.30 1.39
CA ASP A 31 9.87 3.42 1.07
C ASP A 31 11.31 2.96 1.34
N ILE A 32 11.95 2.34 0.35
CA ILE A 32 13.32 1.81 0.50
C ILE A 32 14.35 2.94 0.54
N SER A 33 14.09 4.04 -0.17
CA SER A 33 15.01 5.18 -0.28
C SER A 33 14.91 6.18 0.89
N SER A 34 14.06 5.91 1.89
CA SER A 34 13.79 6.82 3.02
C SER A 34 13.44 8.24 2.58
N SER A 35 12.74 8.34 1.45
CA SER A 35 12.37 9.59 0.79
C SER A 35 11.13 10.22 1.42
N GLY A 36 10.33 9.42 2.13
CA GLY A 36 8.96 9.75 2.54
C GLY A 36 7.91 9.35 1.49
N GLU A 37 8.31 8.91 0.30
CA GLU A 37 7.41 8.45 -0.76
C GLU A 37 7.29 6.92 -0.75
N TYR A 38 6.08 6.44 -0.48
CA TYR A 38 5.79 5.00 -0.46
C TYR A 38 5.30 4.53 -1.82
N ARG A 39 5.86 3.40 -2.29
CA ARG A 39 5.51 2.80 -3.58
C ARG A 39 5.25 1.31 -3.43
N TRP A 40 4.30 0.78 -4.18
CA TRP A 40 4.12 -0.66 -4.29
C TRP A 40 5.38 -1.26 -4.94
N GLY A 41 5.89 -2.36 -4.38
CA GLY A 41 6.97 -3.13 -4.98
C GLY A 41 6.59 -3.58 -6.39
N SER A 42 7.53 -3.48 -7.32
CA SER A 42 7.32 -3.91 -8.71
C SER A 42 7.20 -5.43 -8.75
N VAL A 43 6.12 -5.95 -9.33
CA VAL A 43 5.95 -7.37 -9.62
C VAL A 43 5.76 -7.48 -11.13
N ASP A 44 6.59 -8.31 -11.78
CA ASP A 44 6.58 -8.51 -13.24
C ASP A 44 6.75 -7.21 -14.06
N GLY A 45 7.48 -6.23 -13.52
CA GLY A 45 7.72 -4.94 -14.17
C GLY A 45 6.54 -3.96 -14.12
N ASN A 46 5.44 -4.33 -13.47
CA ASN A 46 4.31 -3.44 -13.26
C ASN A 46 4.53 -2.58 -12.02
N ASN A 47 4.50 -1.26 -12.20
CA ASN A 47 4.49 -0.30 -11.11
C ASN A 47 3.06 0.19 -10.89
N GLU A 48 2.37 -0.39 -9.91
CA GLU A 48 1.05 0.08 -9.50
C GLU A 48 1.15 1.43 -8.79
N LEU A 49 0.29 2.38 -9.20
CA LEU A 49 0.16 3.66 -8.51
C LEU A 49 -0.45 3.46 -7.12
N LEU A 50 0.03 4.24 -6.14
CA LEU A 50 -0.59 4.29 -4.82
C LEU A 50 -1.84 5.17 -4.87
N THR A 51 -3.00 4.58 -5.15
CA THR A 51 -4.29 5.29 -5.31
C THR A 51 -5.16 5.26 -4.06
N TYR A 52 -4.78 4.49 -3.04
CA TYR A 52 -5.52 4.32 -1.80
C TYR A 52 -4.54 4.17 -0.64
N THR A 53 -4.88 4.75 0.51
CA THR A 53 -4.12 4.60 1.75
C THR A 53 -5.06 4.28 2.92
N ASN A 54 -4.57 3.51 3.88
CA ASN A 54 -5.31 3.17 5.10
C ASN A 54 -4.41 3.23 6.34
N TRP A 55 -3.63 4.31 6.46
CA TRP A 55 -2.71 4.53 7.57
C TRP A 55 -3.39 4.43 8.93
N GLY A 56 -2.68 3.83 9.88
CA GLY A 56 -2.99 3.93 11.29
C GLY A 56 -2.84 5.36 11.79
N SER A 57 -3.34 5.61 13.00
CA SER A 57 -3.13 6.92 13.63
C SER A 57 -1.63 7.16 13.80
N PHE A 58 -1.18 8.38 13.51
CA PHE A 58 0.24 8.80 13.62
C PHE A 58 1.21 8.06 12.69
N GLN A 59 0.72 7.46 11.60
CA GLN A 59 1.55 6.81 10.57
C GLN A 59 1.58 7.63 9.27
N PRO A 60 2.68 7.57 8.49
CA PRO A 60 3.95 6.94 8.81
C PRO A 60 4.70 7.68 9.94
N GLU A 61 5.20 6.93 10.92
CA GLU A 61 5.88 7.51 12.10
C GLU A 61 7.31 7.97 11.80
N PHE A 62 7.97 7.32 10.85
CA PHE A 62 9.34 7.62 10.42
C PHE A 62 9.46 7.51 8.90
N ARG A 63 10.51 8.14 8.34
CA ARG A 63 10.83 8.01 6.90
C ARG A 63 11.49 6.67 6.64
N GLY A 64 11.13 6.07 5.52
CA GLY A 64 11.61 4.75 5.13
C GLY A 64 10.84 3.60 5.79
N GLY A 65 11.13 2.39 5.34
CA GLY A 65 10.60 1.16 5.92
C GLY A 65 9.52 0.49 5.09
N CYS A 66 8.98 -0.60 5.66
CA CYS A 66 8.04 -1.49 5.01
C CYS A 66 6.70 -1.44 5.74
N VAL A 67 5.60 -1.61 5.00
CA VAL A 67 4.26 -1.44 5.55
C VAL A 67 3.64 -2.79 5.89
N ALA A 68 3.18 -2.92 7.14
CA ALA A 68 2.45 -4.09 7.64
C ALA A 68 1.05 -3.69 8.16
N MET A 69 0.20 -4.70 8.32
CA MET A 69 -1.11 -4.61 8.96
C MET A 69 -1.21 -5.62 10.10
N SER A 70 -1.87 -5.28 11.20
CA SER A 70 -2.13 -6.24 12.29
C SER A 70 -3.55 -6.83 12.23
N ASN A 71 -3.74 -8.02 12.82
CA ASN A 71 -5.06 -8.61 13.10
C ASN A 71 -5.66 -8.14 14.43
N GLY A 72 -5.00 -7.21 15.13
CA GLY A 72 -5.34 -6.79 16.47
C GLY A 72 -6.36 -5.65 16.52
N ARG A 73 -6.18 -4.77 17.51
CA ARG A 73 -7.11 -3.66 17.81
C ARG A 73 -7.33 -2.72 16.62
N TYR A 74 -6.30 -2.54 15.80
CA TYR A 74 -6.32 -1.66 14.63
C TYR A 74 -6.32 -2.48 13.33
N LEU A 75 -7.26 -3.44 13.24
CA LEU A 75 -7.39 -4.35 12.10
C LEU A 75 -7.27 -3.62 10.75
N GLY A 76 -6.32 -4.06 9.93
CA GLY A 76 -6.15 -3.58 8.56
C GLY A 76 -5.56 -2.18 8.42
N LYS A 77 -5.25 -1.50 9.53
CA LYS A 77 -4.54 -0.22 9.50
C LYS A 77 -3.07 -0.44 9.19
N TRP A 78 -2.52 0.47 8.40
CA TRP A 78 -1.17 0.38 7.90
C TRP A 78 -0.21 1.02 8.88
N GLU A 79 0.84 0.29 9.23
CA GLU A 79 1.92 0.73 10.09
C GLU A 79 3.26 0.51 9.40
N VAL A 80 4.18 1.45 9.59
CA VAL A 80 5.56 1.32 9.12
C VAL A 80 6.35 0.50 10.14
N LYS A 81 7.09 -0.49 9.66
CA LYS A 81 7.99 -1.33 10.45
C LYS A 81 9.34 -1.44 9.74
N ASP A 82 10.36 -1.80 10.51
CA ASP A 82 11.70 -2.04 9.97
C ASP A 82 11.71 -3.27 9.05
N CYS A 83 12.12 -3.09 7.80
CA CYS A 83 12.07 -4.14 6.78
C CYS A 83 12.95 -5.36 7.11
N GLN A 84 14.03 -5.19 7.86
CA GLN A 84 15.06 -6.22 8.04
C GLN A 84 14.86 -7.02 9.34
N THR A 85 14.49 -6.31 10.40
CA THR A 85 14.44 -6.85 11.77
C THR A 85 13.02 -7.29 12.16
N PHE A 86 11.97 -6.61 11.68
CA PHE A 86 10.60 -6.95 12.02
C PHE A 86 10.14 -8.23 11.29
N LYS A 87 9.35 -9.07 11.98
CA LYS A 87 8.83 -10.31 11.43
C LYS A 87 7.32 -10.23 11.30
N ALA A 88 6.82 -10.57 10.12
CA ALA A 88 5.40 -10.64 9.81
C ALA A 88 5.15 -11.71 8.75
N TYR A 89 3.91 -12.18 8.67
CA TYR A 89 3.44 -13.03 7.58
C TYR A 89 3.30 -12.21 6.29
N SER A 90 3.01 -12.84 5.15
CA SER A 90 2.90 -12.13 3.87
C SER A 90 1.50 -12.25 3.29
N ILE A 91 0.98 -11.17 2.72
CA ILE A 91 -0.24 -11.18 1.91
C ILE A 91 0.16 -10.96 0.45
N CYS A 92 -0.19 -11.92 -0.40
CA CYS A 92 0.09 -11.87 -1.82
C CYS A 92 -1.19 -11.57 -2.62
N LYS A 93 -1.05 -10.82 -3.72
CA LYS A 93 -2.12 -10.55 -4.68
C LYS A 93 -1.81 -11.31 -5.96
N LYS A 94 -2.82 -12.00 -6.50
CA LYS A 94 -2.77 -12.61 -7.82
C LYS A 94 -3.95 -12.12 -8.64
N TYR A 95 -3.68 -11.60 -9.83
CA TYR A 95 -4.73 -11.19 -10.75
C TYR A 95 -5.46 -12.40 -11.32
N VAL A 96 -6.79 -12.34 -11.28
CA VAL A 96 -7.68 -13.32 -11.90
C VAL A 96 -8.44 -12.60 -13.01
N GLY A 97 -8.25 -13.04 -14.25
CA GLY A 97 -8.81 -12.39 -15.45
C GLY A 97 -7.79 -11.59 -16.26
N PRO A 98 -8.23 -10.89 -17.32
CA PRO A 98 -7.36 -10.10 -18.19
C PRO A 98 -6.70 -8.96 -17.41
N LYS A 99 -5.47 -8.58 -17.82
CA LYS A 99 -4.75 -7.45 -17.21
C LYS A 99 -5.63 -6.19 -17.33
N ARG A 100 -5.76 -5.45 -16.22
CA ARG A 100 -6.38 -4.11 -16.27
C ARG A 100 -5.56 -3.23 -17.21
N GLU A 101 -6.25 -2.52 -18.11
CA GLU A 101 -5.61 -1.44 -18.87
C GLU A 101 -5.10 -0.38 -17.88
N THR A 102 -3.88 0.09 -18.12
CA THR A 102 -3.30 1.21 -17.39
C THR A 102 -4.11 2.47 -17.69
N GLU A 103 -4.60 3.15 -16.65
CA GLU A 103 -5.20 4.48 -16.81
C GLU A 103 -4.18 5.42 -17.47
N ILE A 104 -4.59 6.09 -18.54
CA ILE A 104 -3.75 7.06 -19.24
C ILE A 104 -3.68 8.30 -18.35
N MET A 105 -2.54 8.48 -17.67
CA MET A 105 -2.30 9.71 -16.92
C MET A 105 -2.20 10.91 -17.87
N PRO A 106 -2.67 12.10 -17.46
CA PRO A 106 -2.44 13.33 -18.21
C PRO A 106 -0.94 13.55 -18.43
N LYS A 107 -0.55 14.00 -19.62
CA LYS A 107 0.86 14.24 -19.91
C LYS A 107 1.24 15.60 -19.34
N ILE A 108 2.44 15.71 -18.79
CA ILE A 108 3.03 17.00 -18.37
C ILE A 108 3.03 18.02 -19.52
N THR A 109 3.08 17.57 -20.77
CA THR A 109 3.05 18.43 -21.96
C THR A 109 1.69 19.07 -22.24
N ASP A 110 0.61 18.60 -21.62
CA ASP A 110 -0.74 19.07 -21.90
C ASP A 110 -0.89 20.56 -21.54
N PRO A 111 -1.50 21.37 -22.44
CA PRO A 111 -1.60 22.81 -22.23
C PRO A 111 -2.45 23.13 -20.99
N CYS A 112 -2.03 24.13 -20.23
CA CYS A 112 -2.82 24.62 -19.11
C CYS A 112 -4.05 25.40 -19.63
N PRO A 113 -5.21 25.30 -18.97
CA PRO A 113 -6.34 26.17 -19.26
C PRO A 113 -5.97 27.65 -19.12
N GLN A 114 -6.70 28.54 -19.82
CA GLN A 114 -6.45 29.98 -19.75
C GLN A 114 -6.48 30.48 -18.30
N GLY A 115 -5.48 31.29 -17.91
CA GLY A 115 -5.32 31.81 -16.55
C GLY A 115 -4.52 30.91 -15.60
N TRP A 116 -4.10 29.72 -16.03
CA TRP A 116 -3.24 28.82 -15.27
C TRP A 116 -1.81 28.83 -15.82
N SER A 117 -0.82 28.93 -14.93
CA SER A 117 0.60 28.74 -15.27
C SER A 117 1.13 27.48 -14.60
N ARG A 118 2.06 26.77 -15.27
CA ARG A 118 2.83 25.71 -14.60
C ARG A 118 3.73 26.37 -13.55
N GLY A 119 3.59 25.94 -12.30
CA GLY A 119 4.46 26.32 -11.18
C GLY A 119 5.77 25.54 -11.19
#